data_AF-A0A497AY20-F1
#
_entry.id   AF-A0A497AY20-F1
#
_cell.length_a   1.000
_cell.length_b   1.000
_cell.length_c   1.000
_cell.angle_alpha   90.00
_cell.angle_beta   90.00
_cell.angle_gamma   90.00
#
_symmetry.space_group_name_H-M   'P 1'
#
loop_
_entity.id
_entity.type
_entity.pdbx_description
1 polymer ?
#
loop_
_entity_poly.entity_id
_entity_poly.type
_entity_poly.pdbx_seq_one_letter_code
_entity_poly.pdbx_strand_id
1 'polypeptide(L)'
;NSVFYQWYWISWNPPVVGANVGDNHVVPSMDNAWLAASLITIQEYAQANEHKEMAQKAEALLADMDFTLWYHLDTHRFSWGDVENPQGGAQADYYSNENRLINFIARALGQLSAEEFHLSLEALEGPSGTYNDITVKKMAWDGSYFTYAAPALFICEMNTDYGRNTLLPATRAQIAYAHDRGYIAWGLSDCFDVGNGGYVQQGAPPTPAGVTAETRPGLVTPYASGLGLITPLAREAITNLQTISMTFECAYDPLYGFRDSVMAWPEASDYGQCSLRFSALAQEWLFLALVNYETGFIWRYFYRHPGVSQAHLEMYGAQVHLPLVLKGH
;
A
#
# COMPACT_ATOMS: atom_id res chain seq x y z
N ASN A 1 -6.30 2.99 -25.09
CA ASN A 1 -7.02 3.19 -23.82
C ASN A 1 -7.47 1.84 -23.33
N SER A 2 -6.60 1.15 -22.60
CA SER A 2 -6.84 -0.16 -22.02
C SER A 2 -6.52 -0.15 -20.53
N VAL A 3 -6.98 -1.17 -19.82
CA VAL A 3 -6.75 -1.40 -18.40
C VAL A 3 -6.66 -2.91 -18.18
N PHE A 4 -6.11 -3.31 -17.04
CA PHE A 4 -5.94 -4.71 -16.68
C PHE A 4 -7.09 -5.20 -15.81
N TYR A 5 -7.45 -6.46 -15.99
CA TYR A 5 -8.28 -7.19 -15.02
C TYR A 5 -7.47 -7.52 -13.77
N GLN A 6 -8.16 -7.81 -12.67
CA GLN A 6 -7.50 -8.12 -11.40
C GLN A 6 -6.62 -9.38 -11.46
N TRP A 7 -7.08 -10.42 -12.16
CA TRP A 7 -6.42 -11.72 -12.17
C TRP A 7 -6.27 -12.26 -13.59
N TYR A 8 -5.17 -12.97 -13.83
CA TYR A 8 -4.88 -13.64 -15.09
C TYR A 8 -4.33 -15.04 -14.85
N TRP A 9 -4.78 -16.00 -15.66
CA TRP A 9 -4.20 -17.32 -15.77
C TRP A 9 -3.08 -17.30 -16.82
N ILE A 10 -1.85 -17.11 -16.34
CA ILE A 10 -0.66 -16.97 -17.19
C ILE A 10 -0.10 -18.30 -17.71
N SER A 11 -0.62 -19.44 -17.24
CA SER A 11 -0.25 -20.76 -17.76
C SER A 11 -0.85 -21.05 -19.15
N TRP A 12 -1.78 -20.20 -19.61
CA TRP A 12 -2.42 -20.27 -20.91
C TRP A 12 -1.71 -19.35 -21.90
N ASN A 13 -1.82 -19.64 -23.20
CA ASN A 13 -1.25 -18.80 -24.27
C ASN A 13 -2.32 -18.47 -25.33
N PRO A 14 -2.84 -17.23 -25.37
CA PRO A 14 -2.51 -16.10 -24.48
C PRO A 14 -3.02 -16.33 -23.05
N PRO A 15 -2.53 -15.55 -22.05
CA PRO A 15 -3.12 -15.53 -20.72
C PRO A 15 -4.62 -15.26 -20.78
N VAL A 16 -5.39 -15.90 -19.90
CA VAL A 16 -6.86 -15.81 -19.89
C VAL A 16 -7.39 -15.25 -18.58
N VAL A 17 -8.55 -14.60 -18.64
CA VAL A 17 -9.27 -14.05 -17.48
C VAL A 17 -10.58 -14.84 -17.34
N GLY A 18 -10.98 -15.15 -16.11
CA GLY A 18 -12.23 -15.86 -15.78
C GLY A 18 -12.22 -17.36 -16.10
N ALA A 19 -11.05 -18.00 -16.09
CA ALA A 19 -10.97 -19.44 -16.33
C ALA A 19 -11.47 -20.30 -15.14
N ASN A 20 -11.70 -19.71 -13.96
CA ASN A 20 -12.15 -20.39 -12.76
C ASN A 20 -13.12 -19.53 -11.93
N VAL A 21 -13.91 -20.18 -11.07
CA VAL A 21 -14.82 -19.53 -10.11
C VAL A 21 -14.02 -18.65 -9.14
N GLY A 22 -14.32 -17.34 -9.11
CA GLY A 22 -13.63 -16.34 -8.29
C GLY A 22 -12.73 -15.38 -9.08
N ASP A 23 -12.41 -15.72 -10.33
CA ASP A 23 -11.79 -14.80 -11.29
C ASP A 23 -12.91 -14.12 -12.09
N ASN A 24 -13.37 -12.98 -11.59
CA ASN A 24 -14.67 -12.45 -11.97
C ASN A 24 -14.58 -11.34 -13.02
N HIS A 25 -13.52 -11.26 -13.83
CA HIS A 25 -13.35 -10.16 -14.81
C HIS A 25 -13.49 -8.77 -14.15
N VAL A 26 -13.08 -8.64 -12.89
CA VAL A 26 -13.06 -7.36 -12.18
C VAL A 26 -12.04 -6.45 -12.84
N VAL A 27 -12.41 -5.20 -13.06
CA VAL A 27 -11.54 -4.16 -13.62
C VAL A 27 -11.17 -3.16 -12.50
N PRO A 28 -10.20 -3.52 -11.64
CA PRO A 28 -9.92 -2.80 -10.40
C PRO A 28 -9.13 -1.52 -10.64
N SER A 29 -9.54 -0.44 -9.99
CA SER A 29 -8.85 0.85 -10.11
C SER A 29 -7.49 0.84 -9.39
N MET A 30 -7.42 0.21 -8.21
CA MET A 30 -6.21 0.17 -7.39
C MET A 30 -5.11 -0.69 -7.98
N ASP A 31 -5.41 -1.91 -8.42
CA ASP A 31 -4.37 -2.80 -8.98
C ASP A 31 -3.74 -2.17 -10.24
N ASN A 32 -4.54 -1.47 -11.05
CA ASN A 32 -4.03 -0.70 -12.18
C ASN A 32 -3.16 0.49 -11.73
N ALA A 33 -3.52 1.18 -10.64
CA ALA A 33 -2.69 2.26 -10.09
C ALA A 33 -1.34 1.74 -9.55
N TRP A 34 -1.33 0.59 -8.86
CA TRP A 34 -0.12 -0.08 -8.40
C TRP A 34 0.77 -0.53 -9.56
N LEU A 35 0.16 -1.09 -10.61
CA LEU A 35 0.87 -1.49 -11.83
C LEU A 35 1.50 -0.28 -12.53
N ALA A 36 0.74 0.80 -12.71
CA ALA A 36 1.26 2.02 -13.33
C ALA A 36 2.38 2.65 -12.50
N ALA A 37 2.25 2.71 -11.17
CA ALA A 37 3.31 3.20 -10.29
C ALA A 37 4.60 2.40 -10.48
N SER A 38 4.48 1.07 -10.55
CA SER A 38 5.59 0.15 -10.80
C SER A 38 6.18 0.32 -12.20
N LEU A 39 5.34 0.45 -13.24
CA LEU A 39 5.78 0.67 -14.63
C LEU A 39 6.52 1.99 -14.79
N ILE A 40 6.11 3.07 -14.11
CA ILE A 40 6.85 4.34 -14.08
C ILE A 40 8.24 4.11 -13.48
N THR A 41 8.33 3.45 -12.32
CA THR A 41 9.62 3.11 -11.70
C THR A 41 10.50 2.26 -12.62
N ILE A 42 9.93 1.24 -13.27
CA ILE A 42 10.65 0.34 -14.20
C ILE A 42 11.14 1.10 -15.43
N GLN A 43 10.29 1.95 -16.03
CA GLN A 43 10.64 2.77 -17.19
C GLN A 43 11.86 3.65 -16.86
N GLU A 44 11.79 4.39 -15.75
CA GLU A 44 12.84 5.31 -15.33
C GLU A 44 14.14 4.60 -14.93
N TYR A 45 14.04 3.44 -14.28
CA TYR A 45 15.17 2.56 -14.03
C TYR A 45 15.81 2.09 -15.33
N ALA A 46 15.00 1.57 -16.26
CA ALA A 46 15.46 1.02 -17.52
C ALA A 46 16.13 2.10 -18.38
N GLN A 47 15.58 3.31 -18.43
CA GLN A 47 16.20 4.45 -19.12
C GLN A 47 17.55 4.84 -18.51
N ALA A 48 17.63 4.93 -17.17
CA ALA A 48 18.85 5.31 -16.48
C ALA A 48 19.98 4.27 -16.59
N ASN A 49 19.65 3.01 -16.91
CA ASN A 49 20.59 1.89 -17.02
C ASN A 49 20.67 1.33 -18.45
N GLU A 50 20.23 2.08 -19.46
CA GLU A 50 20.33 1.74 -20.88
C GLU A 50 19.59 0.46 -21.31
N HIS A 51 18.59 0.00 -20.55
CA HIS A 51 17.72 -1.12 -20.89
C HIS A 51 16.58 -0.69 -21.84
N LYS A 52 16.95 -0.30 -23.07
CA LYS A 52 16.03 0.35 -24.04
C LYS A 52 14.73 -0.42 -24.30
N GLU A 53 14.80 -1.74 -24.49
CA GLU A 53 13.61 -2.54 -24.79
C GLU A 53 12.62 -2.58 -23.61
N MET A 54 13.13 -2.68 -22.39
CA MET A 54 12.32 -2.65 -21.17
C MET A 54 11.65 -1.28 -20.98
N ALA A 55 12.41 -0.20 -21.19
CA ALA A 55 11.89 1.17 -21.13
C ALA A 55 10.77 1.38 -22.14
N GLN A 56 10.96 0.96 -23.40
CA GLN A 56 9.97 1.08 -24.47
C GLN A 56 8.69 0.29 -24.18
N LYS A 57 8.81 -0.93 -23.62
CA LYS A 57 7.64 -1.73 -23.25
C LYS A 57 6.86 -1.08 -22.11
N ALA A 58 7.54 -0.60 -21.07
CA ALA A 58 6.89 0.08 -19.96
C ALA A 58 6.20 1.37 -20.41
N GLU A 59 6.86 2.17 -21.26
CA GLU A 59 6.30 3.38 -21.87
C GLU A 59 5.05 3.08 -22.70
N ALA A 60 5.10 2.06 -23.56
CA ALA A 60 3.97 1.68 -24.40
C ALA A 60 2.76 1.22 -23.57
N LEU A 61 2.98 0.50 -22.48
CA LEU A 61 1.90 0.10 -21.57
C LEU A 61 1.31 1.33 -20.87
N LEU A 62 2.15 2.20 -20.29
CA LEU A 62 1.70 3.42 -19.61
C LEU A 62 0.92 4.36 -20.52
N ALA A 63 1.37 4.53 -21.77
CA ALA A 63 0.72 5.39 -22.75
C ALA A 63 -0.66 4.87 -23.19
N ASP A 64 -0.92 3.57 -23.06
CA ASP A 64 -2.21 2.97 -23.39
C ASP A 64 -3.18 2.93 -22.20
N MET A 65 -2.68 3.02 -20.96
CA MET A 65 -3.51 3.01 -19.75
C MET A 65 -4.41 4.25 -19.64
N ASP A 66 -5.69 4.05 -19.29
CA ASP A 66 -6.67 5.14 -19.16
C ASP A 66 -7.37 5.12 -17.79
N PHE A 67 -6.87 5.92 -16.85
CA PHE A 67 -7.42 6.08 -15.51
C PHE A 67 -8.70 6.91 -15.47
N THR A 68 -9.04 7.65 -16.53
CA THR A 68 -10.29 8.41 -16.59
C THR A 68 -11.51 7.49 -16.63
N LEU A 69 -11.33 6.21 -16.96
CA LEU A 69 -12.38 5.19 -16.93
C LEU A 69 -13.02 5.03 -15.54
N TRP A 70 -12.27 5.22 -14.46
CA TRP A 70 -12.80 5.12 -13.09
C TRP A 70 -13.22 6.48 -12.51
N TYR A 71 -12.86 7.60 -13.15
CA TYR A 71 -13.07 8.94 -12.62
C TYR A 71 -14.49 9.45 -12.89
N HIS A 72 -15.12 10.01 -11.86
CA HIS A 72 -16.45 10.61 -11.92
C HIS A 72 -16.36 12.12 -11.86
N LEU A 73 -16.79 12.82 -12.91
CA LEU A 73 -16.69 14.28 -13.00
C LEU A 73 -17.61 15.03 -12.02
N ASP A 74 -18.71 14.41 -11.59
CA ASP A 74 -19.70 15.00 -10.69
C ASP A 74 -19.31 14.89 -9.22
N THR A 75 -18.62 13.81 -8.83
CA THR A 75 -18.14 13.61 -7.45
C THR A 75 -16.65 13.89 -7.29
N HIS A 76 -15.91 14.00 -8.39
CA HIS A 76 -14.45 14.06 -8.45
C HIS A 76 -13.74 12.85 -7.83
N ARG A 77 -14.43 11.72 -7.65
CA ARG A 77 -13.86 10.49 -7.06
C ARG A 77 -13.66 9.40 -8.10
N PHE A 78 -12.83 8.43 -7.74
CA PHE A 78 -12.62 7.22 -8.51
C PHE A 78 -13.48 6.08 -7.97
N SER A 79 -14.08 5.27 -8.86
CA SER A 79 -14.67 3.99 -8.49
C SER A 79 -13.59 2.97 -8.10
N TRP A 80 -13.93 2.02 -7.21
CA TRP A 80 -13.09 0.83 -6.99
C TRP A 80 -13.03 -0.07 -8.24
N GLY A 81 -14.07 -0.03 -9.06
CA GLY A 81 -14.26 -0.94 -10.19
C GLY A 81 -15.05 -2.18 -9.79
N ASP A 82 -15.67 -2.81 -10.78
CA ASP A 82 -16.45 -4.03 -10.63
C ASP A 82 -16.24 -4.92 -11.86
N VAL A 83 -16.93 -6.07 -11.89
CA VAL A 83 -16.96 -7.02 -13.01
C VAL A 83 -17.32 -6.31 -14.30
N GLU A 84 -16.38 -6.28 -15.26
CA GLU A 84 -16.51 -5.67 -16.58
C GLU A 84 -16.98 -4.20 -16.55
N ASN A 85 -16.83 -3.51 -15.42
CA ASN A 85 -17.32 -2.15 -15.24
C ASN A 85 -16.35 -1.32 -14.38
N PRO A 86 -15.47 -0.52 -15.01
CA PRO A 86 -14.59 0.40 -14.30
C PRO A 86 -15.35 1.39 -13.41
N GLN A 87 -16.54 1.85 -13.79
CA GLN A 87 -17.32 2.78 -12.96
C GLN A 87 -18.24 2.07 -11.96
N GLY A 88 -18.19 0.73 -11.90
CA GLY A 88 -18.95 -0.07 -10.95
C GLY A 88 -18.42 0.02 -9.52
N GLY A 89 -19.15 -0.61 -8.60
CA GLY A 89 -18.82 -0.61 -7.18
C GLY A 89 -19.02 0.73 -6.48
N ALA A 90 -18.51 0.82 -5.25
CA ALA A 90 -18.48 2.09 -4.53
C ALA A 90 -17.40 3.03 -5.10
N GLN A 91 -17.53 4.32 -4.81
CA GLN A 91 -16.46 5.29 -5.05
C GLN A 91 -15.53 5.32 -3.82
N ALA A 92 -14.23 5.33 -4.07
CA ALA A 92 -13.25 5.46 -3.02
C ALA A 92 -13.31 6.88 -2.42
N ASP A 93 -13.50 6.95 -1.11
CA ASP A 93 -13.97 8.14 -0.43
C ASP A 93 -13.11 8.55 0.76
N TYR A 94 -12.13 7.75 1.20
CA TYR A 94 -11.20 8.12 2.27
C TYR A 94 -9.83 8.49 1.71
N TYR A 95 -9.20 9.50 2.31
CA TYR A 95 -7.87 9.96 1.88
C TYR A 95 -6.78 8.97 2.31
N SER A 96 -6.91 8.38 3.50
CA SER A 96 -5.94 7.44 4.08
C SER A 96 -6.26 5.98 3.78
N ASN A 97 -7.26 5.75 2.93
CA ASN A 97 -7.36 4.48 2.23
C ASN A 97 -6.26 4.42 1.13
N GLU A 98 -6.07 3.26 0.50
CA GLU A 98 -5.01 3.10 -0.51
C GLU A 98 -5.24 3.96 -1.77
N ASN A 99 -6.47 4.43 -1.98
CA ASN A 99 -6.91 5.10 -3.20
C ASN A 99 -6.26 6.44 -3.50
N ARG A 100 -5.63 7.13 -2.55
CA ARG A 100 -4.89 8.36 -2.92
C ARG A 100 -3.83 8.12 -3.99
N LEU A 101 -3.36 6.87 -4.15
CA LEU A 101 -2.46 6.50 -5.23
C LEU A 101 -3.08 6.72 -6.62
N ILE A 102 -4.34 6.35 -6.86
CA ILE A 102 -4.93 6.51 -8.20
C ILE A 102 -5.05 7.98 -8.58
N ASN A 103 -5.44 8.84 -7.63
CA ASN A 103 -5.46 10.28 -7.84
C ASN A 103 -4.08 10.79 -8.26
N PHE A 104 -3.04 10.36 -7.54
CA PHE A 104 -1.66 10.74 -7.80
C PHE A 104 -1.16 10.25 -9.17
N ILE A 105 -1.44 9.00 -9.52
CA ILE A 105 -1.01 8.38 -10.78
C ILE A 105 -1.73 8.99 -11.98
N ALA A 106 -3.05 9.18 -11.90
CA ALA A 106 -3.82 9.82 -12.96
C ALA A 106 -3.29 11.24 -13.22
N ARG A 107 -2.94 11.99 -12.16
CA ARG A 107 -2.28 13.29 -12.32
C ARG A 107 -0.88 13.17 -12.93
N ALA A 108 -0.06 12.25 -12.43
CA ALA A 108 1.31 12.06 -12.91
C ALA A 108 1.39 11.67 -14.38
N LEU A 109 0.40 10.93 -14.89
CA LEU A 109 0.29 10.56 -16.31
C LEU A 109 -0.40 11.65 -17.16
N GLY A 110 -0.75 12.80 -16.57
CA GLY A 110 -1.38 13.92 -17.28
C GLY A 110 -2.85 13.68 -17.64
N GLN A 111 -3.50 12.72 -17.00
CA GLN A 111 -4.90 12.34 -17.26
C GLN A 111 -5.90 13.10 -16.39
N LEU A 112 -5.41 13.76 -15.33
CA LEU A 112 -6.12 14.84 -14.64
C LEU A 112 -5.39 16.16 -14.85
N SER A 113 -6.16 17.23 -15.08
CA SER A 113 -5.68 18.61 -14.91
C SER A 113 -5.32 18.89 -13.44
N ALA A 114 -4.58 19.96 -13.19
CA ALA A 114 -4.25 20.37 -11.81
C ALA A 114 -5.50 20.66 -10.98
N GLU A 115 -6.54 21.22 -11.59
CA GLU A 115 -7.82 21.50 -10.93
C GLU A 115 -8.59 20.21 -10.62
N GLU A 116 -8.73 19.31 -11.59
CA GLU A 116 -9.38 18.01 -11.36
C GLU A 116 -8.65 17.19 -10.29
N PHE A 117 -7.32 17.23 -10.28
CA PHE A 117 -6.53 16.58 -9.25
C PHE A 117 -6.78 17.19 -7.87
N HIS A 118 -6.78 18.52 -7.75
CA HIS A 118 -7.10 19.20 -6.50
C HIS A 118 -8.49 18.83 -5.98
N LEU A 119 -9.52 18.96 -6.83
CA LEU A 119 -10.90 18.58 -6.51
C LEU A 119 -11.00 17.10 -6.12
N SER A 120 -10.25 16.23 -6.79
CA SER A 120 -10.25 14.79 -6.48
C SER A 120 -9.68 14.47 -5.09
N LEU A 121 -8.72 15.26 -4.61
CA LEU A 121 -8.16 15.11 -3.27
C LEU A 121 -9.07 15.74 -2.20
N GLU A 122 -9.73 16.85 -2.52
CA GLU A 122 -10.73 17.49 -1.64
C GLU A 122 -11.99 16.63 -1.45
N ALA A 123 -12.35 15.84 -2.46
CA ALA A 123 -13.49 14.92 -2.40
C ALA A 123 -13.27 13.71 -1.47
N LEU A 124 -12.05 13.50 -0.99
CA LEU A 124 -11.73 12.40 -0.05
C LEU A 124 -11.88 12.86 1.40
N GLU A 125 -12.64 12.09 2.17
CA GLU A 125 -12.78 12.21 3.62
C GLU A 125 -11.42 12.03 4.31
N GLY A 126 -11.12 12.92 5.26
CA GLY A 126 -9.95 12.83 6.11
C GLY A 126 -10.32 13.08 7.56
N PRO A 127 -11.21 12.27 8.17
CA PRO A 127 -11.61 12.48 9.55
C PRO A 127 -10.39 12.31 10.46
N SER A 128 -10.33 13.07 11.55
CA SER A 128 -9.29 12.88 12.56
C SER A 128 -9.77 11.92 13.64
N GLY A 129 -8.87 11.11 14.16
CA GLY A 129 -9.12 10.21 15.28
C GLY A 129 -7.98 10.22 16.28
N THR A 130 -8.25 9.80 17.52
CA THR A 130 -7.26 9.77 18.58
C THR A 130 -7.28 8.41 19.27
N TYR A 131 -6.11 7.81 19.43
CA TYR A 131 -5.88 6.66 20.30
C TYR A 131 -4.93 7.08 21.42
N ASN A 132 -5.37 7.00 22.68
CA ASN A 132 -4.68 7.61 23.83
C ASN A 132 -4.40 9.11 23.61
N ASP A 133 -3.14 9.53 23.56
CA ASP A 133 -2.68 10.89 23.28
C ASP A 133 -2.19 11.08 21.82
N ILE A 134 -2.31 10.05 20.98
CA ILE A 134 -1.85 10.04 19.59
C ILE A 134 -3.00 10.41 18.66
N THR A 135 -2.89 11.56 18.00
CA THR A 135 -3.88 12.01 17.02
C THR A 135 -3.44 11.69 15.60
N VAL A 136 -4.28 10.98 14.86
CA VAL A 136 -4.14 10.69 13.43
C VAL A 136 -5.06 11.65 12.68
N LYS A 137 -4.47 12.60 11.94
CA LYS A 137 -5.22 13.72 11.34
C LYS A 137 -6.15 13.29 10.20
N LYS A 138 -5.74 12.30 9.40
CA LYS A 138 -6.57 11.65 8.39
C LYS A 138 -6.61 10.15 8.70
N MET A 139 -7.54 9.69 9.53
CA MET A 139 -7.68 8.26 9.80
C MET A 139 -8.33 7.55 8.62
N ALA A 140 -7.87 6.32 8.34
CA ALA A 140 -8.53 5.37 7.44
C ALA A 140 -9.81 4.83 8.08
N TRP A 141 -10.66 4.21 7.26
CA TRP A 141 -11.95 3.70 7.70
C TRP A 141 -11.83 2.57 8.74
N ASP A 142 -11.13 1.48 8.40
CA ASP A 142 -11.00 0.28 9.25
C ASP A 142 -9.69 0.25 10.05
N GLY A 143 -8.81 1.22 9.82
CA GLY A 143 -7.51 1.32 10.49
C GLY A 143 -6.45 0.37 9.92
N SER A 144 -6.72 -0.31 8.80
CA SER A 144 -5.78 -1.27 8.20
C SER A 144 -4.48 -0.58 7.79
N TYR A 145 -3.35 -1.02 8.32
CA TYR A 145 -2.13 -0.21 8.25
C TYR A 145 -1.59 -0.04 6.82
N PHE A 146 -1.78 -1.04 5.95
CA PHE A 146 -1.31 -0.96 4.56
C PHE A 146 -1.91 0.23 3.82
N THR A 147 -3.15 0.62 4.11
CA THR A 147 -3.80 1.72 3.40
C THR A 147 -3.11 3.06 3.66
N TYR A 148 -2.59 3.22 4.89
CA TYR A 148 -1.77 4.38 5.25
C TYR A 148 -0.39 4.31 4.60
N ALA A 149 0.29 3.16 4.68
CA ALA A 149 1.73 3.08 4.45
C ALA A 149 2.14 2.59 3.05
N ALA A 150 1.36 1.73 2.40
CA ALA A 150 1.72 1.18 1.10
C ALA A 150 1.86 2.27 0.01
N PRO A 151 0.97 3.29 -0.09
CA PRO A 151 1.17 4.33 -1.11
C PRO A 151 2.44 5.15 -0.87
N ALA A 152 2.91 5.22 0.38
CA ALA A 152 4.16 5.90 0.73
C ALA A 152 5.42 5.16 0.23
N LEU A 153 5.30 3.91 -0.23
CA LEU A 153 6.38 3.21 -0.94
C LEU A 153 6.72 3.91 -2.28
N PHE A 154 5.75 4.59 -2.88
CA PHE A 154 5.92 5.35 -4.11
C PHE A 154 5.91 6.85 -3.85
N ILE A 155 4.97 7.35 -3.05
CA ILE A 155 4.84 8.78 -2.74
C ILE A 155 5.71 9.12 -1.53
N CYS A 156 6.71 10.02 -1.65
CA CYS A 156 7.60 10.36 -0.55
C CYS A 156 6.92 11.22 0.54
N GLU A 157 6.10 10.62 1.38
CA GLU A 157 5.19 11.36 2.27
C GLU A 157 5.79 11.73 3.62
N MET A 158 6.90 11.14 4.07
CA MET A 158 7.39 11.31 5.44
C MET A 158 7.75 12.76 5.81
N ASN A 159 8.15 13.58 4.83
CA ASN A 159 8.46 15.00 5.01
C ASN A 159 7.27 15.94 4.67
N THR A 160 6.08 15.39 4.46
CA THR A 160 4.85 16.16 4.18
C THR A 160 3.97 16.23 5.44
N ASP A 161 2.90 17.02 5.37
CA ASP A 161 1.91 17.06 6.45
C ASP A 161 1.20 15.72 6.66
N TYR A 162 1.07 14.91 5.60
CA TYR A 162 0.52 13.56 5.71
C TYR A 162 1.45 12.66 6.50
N GLY A 163 2.75 12.64 6.17
CA GLY A 163 3.75 11.88 6.92
C GLY A 163 3.80 12.24 8.40
N ARG A 164 3.87 13.55 8.69
CA ARG A 164 4.00 14.07 10.07
C ARG A 164 2.75 13.86 10.92
N ASN A 165 1.56 14.12 10.35
CA ASN A 165 0.32 14.21 11.13
C ASN A 165 -0.61 13.01 10.93
N THR A 166 -0.29 12.09 10.01
CA THR A 166 -1.14 10.91 9.72
C THR A 166 -0.32 9.63 9.75
N LEU A 167 0.62 9.43 8.83
CA LEU A 167 1.32 8.14 8.71
C LEU A 167 2.12 7.81 9.97
N LEU A 168 3.00 8.70 10.43
CA LEU A 168 3.79 8.48 11.65
C LEU A 168 2.90 8.30 12.90
N PRO A 169 1.87 9.14 13.15
CA PRO A 169 0.90 8.90 14.21
C PRO A 169 0.16 7.56 14.09
N ALA A 170 -0.25 7.13 12.90
CA ALA A 170 -0.91 5.83 12.69
C ALA A 170 0.04 4.66 13.02
N THR A 171 1.31 4.76 12.62
CA THR A 171 2.35 3.78 13.03
C THR A 171 2.51 3.74 14.54
N ARG A 172 2.55 4.90 15.22
CA ARG A 172 2.65 4.94 16.69
C ARG A 172 1.40 4.39 17.38
N ALA A 173 0.22 4.71 16.86
CA ALA A 173 -1.06 4.27 17.42
C ALA A 173 -1.20 2.75 17.38
N GLN A 174 -0.86 2.09 16.26
CA GLN A 174 -0.93 0.62 16.21
C GLN A 174 0.09 -0.04 17.16
N ILE A 175 1.29 0.54 17.31
CA ILE A 175 2.32 0.02 18.22
C ILE A 175 1.84 0.14 19.67
N ALA A 176 1.31 1.31 20.04
CA ALA A 176 0.73 1.54 21.36
C ALA A 176 -0.46 0.61 21.62
N TYR A 177 -1.34 0.44 20.63
CA TYR A 177 -2.47 -0.47 20.72
C TYR A 177 -2.02 -1.91 20.98
N ALA A 178 -1.11 -2.46 20.18
CA ALA A 178 -0.60 -3.81 20.38
C ALA A 178 0.01 -4.01 21.78
N HIS A 179 0.76 -3.02 22.28
CA HIS A 179 1.32 -3.03 23.62
C HIS A 179 0.23 -3.03 24.70
N ASP A 180 -0.78 -2.16 24.60
CA ASP A 180 -1.88 -2.07 25.56
C ASP A 180 -2.75 -3.34 25.59
N ARG A 181 -2.81 -4.06 24.46
CA ARG A 181 -3.47 -5.36 24.33
C ARG A 181 -2.61 -6.53 24.83
N GLY A 182 -1.35 -6.29 25.18
CA GLY A 182 -0.43 -7.32 25.67
C GLY A 182 0.09 -8.27 24.58
N TYR A 183 0.13 -7.83 23.33
CA TYR A 183 0.66 -8.63 22.23
C TYR A 183 2.20 -8.62 22.25
N ILE A 184 2.80 -9.75 21.89
CA ILE A 184 4.27 -9.89 21.85
C ILE A 184 4.89 -9.09 20.71
N ALA A 185 4.13 -8.89 19.63
CA ALA A 185 4.54 -8.12 18.46
C ALA A 185 3.37 -7.24 17.99
N TRP A 186 3.68 -6.21 17.20
CA TRP A 186 2.70 -5.36 16.53
C TRP A 186 2.67 -5.61 15.02
N GLY A 187 1.65 -5.10 14.34
CA GLY A 187 1.48 -5.20 12.89
C GLY A 187 0.04 -5.54 12.54
N LEU A 188 -0.88 -4.61 12.78
CA LEU A 188 -2.31 -4.84 12.56
C LEU A 188 -2.69 -4.28 11.19
N SER A 189 -3.03 -5.19 10.28
CA SER A 189 -3.38 -4.89 8.89
C SER A 189 -4.03 -6.14 8.30
N ASP A 190 -4.66 -5.99 7.13
CA ASP A 190 -5.36 -7.09 6.47
C ASP A 190 -4.41 -8.26 6.16
N CYS A 191 -4.80 -9.48 6.51
CA CYS A 191 -3.98 -10.67 6.31
C CYS A 191 -4.81 -11.95 6.30
N PHE A 192 -4.23 -13.06 5.90
CA PHE A 192 -4.79 -14.38 6.12
C PHE A 192 -4.59 -14.82 7.56
N ASP A 193 -5.61 -15.45 8.15
CA ASP A 193 -5.53 -16.01 9.50
C ASP A 193 -4.55 -17.20 9.57
N VAL A 194 -4.27 -17.66 10.78
CA VAL A 194 -3.36 -18.78 11.06
C VAL A 194 -3.85 -20.10 10.47
N GLY A 195 -2.95 -21.06 10.25
CA GLY A 195 -3.30 -22.32 9.62
C GLY A 195 -3.78 -22.11 8.18
N ASN A 196 -4.90 -22.75 7.81
CA ASN A 196 -5.54 -22.57 6.50
C ASN A 196 -6.65 -21.50 6.50
N GLY A 197 -6.65 -20.62 7.51
CA GLY A 197 -7.69 -19.62 7.73
C GLY A 197 -7.93 -18.68 6.55
N GLY A 198 -9.09 -18.02 6.60
CA GLY A 198 -9.53 -17.08 5.56
C GLY A 198 -8.85 -15.72 5.66
N TYR A 199 -9.16 -14.84 4.70
CA TYR A 199 -8.73 -13.45 4.73
C TYR A 199 -9.46 -12.69 5.83
N VAL A 200 -8.73 -11.87 6.57
CA VAL A 200 -9.18 -11.07 7.70
C VAL A 200 -8.91 -9.61 7.36
N GLN A 201 -9.97 -8.82 7.29
CA GLN A 201 -9.89 -7.37 7.18
C GLN A 201 -9.84 -6.76 8.57
N GLN A 202 -8.76 -6.06 8.88
CA GLN A 202 -8.54 -5.48 10.20
C GLN A 202 -7.42 -4.45 10.21
N GLY A 203 -7.38 -3.68 11.28
CA GLY A 203 -6.34 -2.72 11.55
C GLY A 203 -6.22 -2.38 13.03
N ALA A 204 -5.73 -1.18 13.30
CA ALA A 204 -5.62 -0.65 14.65
C ALA A 204 -6.40 0.66 14.79
N PRO A 205 -6.88 1.00 15.99
CA PRO A 205 -7.43 2.32 16.25
C PRO A 205 -6.37 3.43 16.01
N PRO A 206 -6.81 4.68 15.74
CA PRO A 206 -8.20 5.13 15.76
C PRO A 206 -8.99 4.77 14.49
N THR A 207 -10.27 4.51 14.66
CA THR A 207 -11.27 4.30 13.60
C THR A 207 -12.53 5.14 13.90
N PRO A 208 -13.41 5.37 12.91
CA PRO A 208 -14.70 6.00 13.14
C PRO A 208 -15.54 5.26 14.20
N ALA A 209 -16.40 5.99 14.89
CA ALA A 209 -17.27 5.41 15.92
C ALA A 209 -18.16 4.30 15.34
N GLY A 210 -18.19 3.15 16.01
CA GLY A 210 -18.94 1.98 15.56
C GLY A 210 -18.16 1.05 14.62
N VAL A 211 -16.98 1.44 14.14
CA VAL A 211 -16.09 0.58 13.36
C VAL A 211 -15.15 -0.17 14.31
N THR A 212 -15.16 -1.50 14.22
CA THR A 212 -14.23 -2.36 14.95
C THR A 212 -12.95 -2.48 14.15
N ALA A 213 -11.86 -1.88 14.64
CA ALA A 213 -10.56 -1.92 13.96
C ALA A 213 -9.99 -3.35 13.92
N GLU A 214 -9.87 -4.00 15.08
CA GLU A 214 -9.30 -5.34 15.20
C GLU A 214 -10.42 -6.40 15.23
N THR A 215 -10.59 -7.14 14.14
CA THR A 215 -11.61 -8.19 14.03
C THR A 215 -11.11 -9.55 14.49
N ARG A 216 -9.78 -9.78 14.48
CA ARG A 216 -9.13 -10.99 14.99
C ARG A 216 -8.06 -10.63 16.03
N PRO A 217 -8.43 -10.55 17.32
CA PRO A 217 -7.51 -10.16 18.38
C PRO A 217 -6.20 -10.95 18.39
N GLY A 218 -5.09 -10.23 18.31
CA GLY A 218 -3.74 -10.78 18.38
C GLY A 218 -3.16 -11.28 17.05
N LEU A 219 -3.93 -11.26 15.96
CA LEU A 219 -3.43 -11.65 14.66
C LEU A 219 -2.57 -10.51 14.07
N VAL A 220 -1.27 -10.75 13.97
CA VAL A 220 -0.28 -9.78 13.52
C VAL A 220 0.31 -10.23 12.20
N THR A 221 0.52 -9.28 11.28
CA THR A 221 1.18 -9.52 10.00
C THR A 221 2.56 -8.87 9.92
N PRO A 222 3.63 -9.62 9.55
CA PRO A 222 4.98 -9.09 9.46
C PRO A 222 5.13 -7.95 8.44
N TYR A 223 4.35 -7.95 7.35
CA TYR A 223 4.48 -6.90 6.33
C TYR A 223 4.11 -5.51 6.88
N ALA A 224 3.21 -5.43 7.86
CA ALA A 224 2.87 -4.15 8.50
C ALA A 224 4.08 -3.57 9.24
N SER A 225 4.91 -4.43 9.86
CA SER A 225 6.21 -4.01 10.39
C SER A 225 7.19 -3.63 9.28
N GLY A 226 7.22 -4.39 8.19
CA GLY A 226 8.01 -4.06 7.00
C GLY A 226 7.71 -2.64 6.48
N LEU A 227 6.44 -2.28 6.35
CA LEU A 227 6.00 -0.93 5.96
C LEU A 227 6.41 0.14 6.99
N GLY A 228 6.70 -0.21 8.24
CA GLY A 228 7.29 0.70 9.23
C GLY A 228 8.71 1.16 8.89
N LEU A 229 9.44 0.44 8.03
CA LEU A 229 10.83 0.74 7.65
C LEU A 229 10.97 2.07 6.90
N ILE A 230 9.94 2.49 6.15
CA ILE A 230 9.96 3.77 5.43
C ILE A 230 9.65 4.97 6.33
N THR A 231 9.45 4.76 7.63
CA THR A 231 9.15 5.80 8.62
C THR A 231 10.37 6.06 9.54
N PRO A 232 10.35 7.14 10.35
CA PRO A 232 11.34 7.34 11.42
C PRO A 232 11.42 6.22 12.47
N LEU A 233 10.49 5.24 12.45
CA LEU A 233 10.43 4.10 13.35
C LEU A 233 11.06 2.83 12.77
N ALA A 234 11.97 2.96 11.79
CA ALA A 234 12.59 1.81 11.14
C ALA A 234 13.32 0.87 12.12
N ARG A 235 13.94 1.41 13.18
CA ARG A 235 14.60 0.59 14.20
C ARG A 235 13.58 -0.25 14.98
N GLU A 236 12.45 0.35 15.36
CA GLU A 236 11.34 -0.32 16.04
C GLU A 236 10.72 -1.41 15.15
N ALA A 237 10.57 -1.13 13.85
CA ALA A 237 10.13 -2.11 12.86
C ALA A 237 11.09 -3.31 12.74
N ILE A 238 12.40 -3.05 12.63
CA ILE A 238 13.43 -4.12 12.59
C ILE A 238 13.38 -4.95 13.87
N THR A 239 13.34 -4.32 15.04
CA THR A 239 13.21 -5.01 16.32
C THR A 239 11.96 -5.88 16.36
N ASN A 240 10.82 -5.38 15.87
CA ASN A 240 9.59 -6.16 15.87
C ASN A 240 9.64 -7.36 14.90
N LEU A 241 10.22 -7.20 13.70
CA LEU A 241 10.45 -8.31 12.77
C LEU A 241 11.41 -9.36 13.36
N GLN A 242 12.43 -8.93 14.11
CA GLN A 242 13.31 -9.83 14.85
C GLN A 242 12.55 -10.54 15.97
N THR A 243 11.73 -9.83 16.74
CA THR A 243 10.86 -10.43 17.76
C THR A 243 9.94 -11.48 17.14
N ILE A 244 9.31 -11.19 16.01
CA ILE A 244 8.46 -12.17 15.32
C ILE A 244 9.25 -13.41 14.94
N SER A 245 10.37 -13.26 14.23
CA SER A 245 11.15 -14.40 13.73
C SER A 245 11.87 -15.20 14.82
N MET A 246 12.31 -14.56 15.90
CA MET A 246 12.97 -15.23 17.02
C MET A 246 11.99 -15.88 18.00
N THR A 247 10.76 -15.35 18.12
CA THR A 247 9.74 -15.89 19.04
C THR A 247 8.94 -17.01 18.40
N PHE A 248 8.61 -16.88 17.11
CA PHE A 248 7.72 -17.79 16.40
C PHE A 248 8.48 -18.50 15.30
N GLU A 249 8.95 -19.72 15.57
CA GLU A 249 9.74 -20.52 14.63
C GLU A 249 9.03 -20.69 13.28
N CYS A 250 7.70 -20.79 13.27
CA CYS A 250 6.94 -20.92 12.03
C CYS A 250 6.92 -19.65 11.17
N ALA A 251 7.19 -18.47 11.75
CA ALA A 251 6.87 -17.19 11.10
C ALA A 251 7.77 -16.87 9.89
N TYR A 252 8.93 -17.52 9.77
CA TYR A 252 9.84 -17.32 8.66
C TYR A 252 10.07 -18.61 7.88
N ASP A 253 9.87 -18.54 6.58
CA ASP A 253 10.13 -19.61 5.63
C ASP A 253 11.39 -19.29 4.81
N PRO A 254 12.33 -20.23 4.64
CA PRO A 254 13.60 -19.97 3.97
C PRO A 254 13.46 -19.70 2.46
N LEU A 255 12.34 -20.07 1.84
CA LEU A 255 12.12 -19.86 0.40
C LEU A 255 11.34 -18.58 0.12
N TYR A 256 10.34 -18.29 0.97
CA TYR A 256 9.40 -17.19 0.72
C TYR A 256 9.47 -16.06 1.74
N GLY A 257 10.31 -16.15 2.76
CA GLY A 257 10.41 -15.13 3.81
C GLY A 257 9.30 -15.25 4.85
N PHE A 258 8.83 -14.13 5.38
CA PHE A 258 7.81 -14.14 6.43
C PHE A 258 6.48 -14.71 5.93
N ARG A 259 5.83 -15.54 6.75
CA ARG A 259 4.43 -15.95 6.51
C ARG A 259 3.49 -14.77 6.67
N ASP A 260 2.28 -14.92 6.12
CA ASP A 260 1.31 -13.83 6.04
C ASP A 260 0.93 -13.26 7.41
N SER A 261 0.84 -14.09 8.44
CA SER A 261 0.50 -13.68 9.80
C SER A 261 0.97 -14.66 10.88
N VAL A 262 0.91 -14.21 12.13
CA VAL A 262 1.16 -14.98 13.35
C VAL A 262 0.20 -14.54 14.45
N MET A 263 -0.27 -15.49 15.27
CA MET A 263 -1.03 -15.18 16.48
C MET A 263 -0.10 -14.77 17.61
N ALA A 264 -0.01 -13.45 17.85
CA ALA A 264 0.95 -12.83 18.77
C ALA A 264 0.39 -12.55 20.18
N TRP A 265 -0.86 -12.91 20.47
CA TRP A 265 -1.48 -12.71 21.78
C TRP A 265 -1.34 -13.95 22.67
N PRO A 266 -0.59 -13.90 23.80
CA PRO A 266 -0.34 -15.07 24.63
C PRO A 266 -1.57 -15.73 25.24
N GLU A 267 -2.69 -15.02 25.35
CA GLU A 267 -3.95 -15.57 25.88
C GLU A 267 -4.80 -16.27 24.81
N ALA A 268 -4.44 -16.15 23.53
CA ALA A 268 -5.14 -16.82 22.45
C ALA A 268 -4.91 -18.35 22.49
N SER A 269 -5.95 -19.14 22.23
CA SER A 269 -5.86 -20.60 22.20
C SER A 269 -4.92 -21.13 21.11
N ASP A 270 -4.70 -20.33 20.06
CA ASP A 270 -3.83 -20.60 18.93
C ASP A 270 -2.58 -19.72 18.92
N TYR A 271 -2.19 -19.18 20.09
CA TYR A 271 -0.94 -18.44 20.26
C TYR A 271 0.25 -19.17 19.66
N GLY A 272 1.06 -18.42 18.89
CA GLY A 272 2.25 -18.93 18.22
C GLY A 272 1.98 -19.73 16.95
N GLN A 273 0.73 -19.92 16.53
CA GLN A 273 0.44 -20.43 15.19
C GLN A 273 0.68 -19.35 14.13
N CYS A 274 1.10 -19.76 12.94
CA CYS A 274 1.31 -18.89 11.79
C CYS A 274 0.37 -19.27 10.64
N SER A 275 0.14 -18.34 9.71
CA SER A 275 -0.59 -18.64 8.48
C SER A 275 0.17 -19.65 7.61
N LEU A 276 -0.51 -20.66 7.08
CA LEU A 276 0.07 -21.56 6.07
C LEU A 276 0.17 -20.92 4.69
N ARG A 277 -0.32 -19.68 4.54
CA ARG A 277 -0.36 -18.93 3.29
C ARG A 277 0.78 -17.91 3.22
N PHE A 278 1.09 -17.55 1.98
CA PHE A 278 1.84 -16.35 1.61
C PHE A 278 0.97 -15.59 0.61
N SER A 279 0.78 -14.29 0.81
CA SER A 279 0.17 -13.43 -0.22
C SER A 279 1.26 -12.63 -0.94
N ALA A 280 1.07 -12.43 -2.25
CA ALA A 280 1.97 -11.60 -3.04
C ALA A 280 2.07 -10.18 -2.45
N LEU A 281 0.92 -9.59 -2.09
CA LEU A 281 0.86 -8.27 -1.46
C LEU A 281 1.69 -8.18 -0.17
N ALA A 282 1.55 -9.14 0.76
CA ALA A 282 2.34 -9.13 1.99
C ALA A 282 3.85 -9.20 1.72
N GLN A 283 4.26 -10.08 0.81
CA GLN A 283 5.68 -10.22 0.46
C GLN A 283 6.23 -8.96 -0.20
N GLU A 284 5.48 -8.40 -1.16
CA GLU A 284 5.87 -7.23 -1.92
C GLU A 284 5.95 -5.99 -1.03
N TRP A 285 4.97 -5.74 -0.16
CA TRP A 285 5.02 -4.60 0.77
C TRP A 285 6.23 -4.63 1.69
N LEU A 286 6.56 -5.79 2.25
CA LEU A 286 7.75 -5.93 3.08
C LEU A 286 9.03 -5.73 2.26
N PHE A 287 9.12 -6.36 1.09
CA PHE A 287 10.31 -6.30 0.25
C PHE A 287 10.56 -4.89 -0.30
N LEU A 288 9.53 -4.23 -0.82
CA LEU A 288 9.61 -2.87 -1.34
C LEU A 288 9.97 -1.86 -0.23
N ALA A 289 9.41 -2.03 0.97
CA ALA A 289 9.76 -1.19 2.11
C ALA A 289 11.24 -1.35 2.51
N LEU A 290 11.75 -2.58 2.55
CA LEU A 290 13.16 -2.87 2.82
C LEU A 290 14.07 -2.25 1.75
N VAL A 291 13.74 -2.44 0.47
CA VAL A 291 14.53 -1.87 -0.64
C VAL A 291 14.56 -0.35 -0.60
N ASN A 292 13.43 0.29 -0.27
CA ASN A 292 13.39 1.74 -0.07
C ASN A 292 14.17 2.20 1.15
N TYR A 293 14.10 1.48 2.25
CA TYR A 293 14.87 1.78 3.45
C TYR A 293 16.38 1.74 3.18
N GLU A 294 16.85 0.69 2.50
CA GLU A 294 18.28 0.48 2.22
C GLU A 294 18.83 1.45 1.17
N THR A 295 18.07 1.71 0.12
CA THR A 295 18.62 2.39 -1.08
C THR A 295 17.76 3.52 -1.63
N GLY A 296 16.52 3.65 -1.14
CA GLY A 296 15.51 4.54 -1.71
C GLY A 296 15.20 4.23 -3.18
N PHE A 297 15.35 2.98 -3.62
CA PHE A 297 15.29 2.61 -5.05
C PHE A 297 13.99 3.06 -5.72
N ILE A 298 12.84 2.76 -5.12
CA ILE A 298 11.54 3.06 -5.73
C ILE A 298 11.39 4.57 -5.85
N TRP A 299 11.59 5.29 -4.75
CA TRP A 299 11.55 6.75 -4.74
C TRP A 299 12.53 7.35 -5.77
N ARG A 300 13.76 6.85 -5.83
CA ARG A 300 14.81 7.32 -6.75
C ARG A 300 14.38 7.28 -8.21
N TYR A 301 13.74 6.19 -8.64
CA TYR A 301 13.36 6.04 -10.04
C TYR A 301 11.96 6.59 -10.31
N PHE A 302 11.00 6.40 -9.41
CA PHE A 302 9.65 6.93 -9.54
C PHE A 302 9.63 8.46 -9.73
N TYR A 303 10.43 9.21 -8.96
CA TYR A 303 10.48 10.68 -9.05
C TYR A 303 11.31 11.23 -10.22
N ARG A 304 11.97 10.38 -11.01
CA ARG A 304 12.59 10.84 -12.26
C ARG A 304 11.55 11.18 -13.31
N HIS A 305 10.38 10.56 -13.23
CA HIS A 305 9.26 10.89 -14.09
C HIS A 305 8.76 12.32 -13.79
N PRO A 306 8.74 13.23 -14.77
CA PRO A 306 8.44 14.64 -14.52
C PRO A 306 7.03 14.86 -13.98
N GLY A 307 6.07 14.06 -14.44
CA GLY A 307 4.69 14.13 -13.94
C GLY A 307 4.55 13.71 -12.47
N VAL A 308 5.40 12.80 -11.97
CA VAL A 308 5.39 12.40 -10.55
C VAL A 308 5.86 13.57 -9.67
N SER A 309 6.95 14.22 -10.05
CA SER A 309 7.45 15.39 -9.34
C SER A 309 6.43 16.54 -9.32
N GLN A 310 5.73 16.76 -10.44
CA GLN A 310 4.68 17.78 -10.53
C GLN A 310 3.47 17.42 -9.65
N ALA A 311 2.98 16.19 -9.72
CA ALA A 311 1.85 15.73 -8.90
C ALA A 311 2.16 15.86 -7.40
N HIS A 312 3.37 15.52 -6.97
CA HIS A 312 3.79 15.69 -5.58
C HIS A 312 3.79 17.17 -5.15
N LEU A 313 4.36 18.05 -5.97
CA LEU A 313 4.39 19.48 -5.68
C LEU A 313 2.99 20.05 -5.52
N GLU A 314 2.05 19.65 -6.36
CA GLU A 314 0.64 20.07 -6.27
C GLU A 314 -0.07 19.48 -5.05
N MET A 315 0.20 18.22 -4.71
CA MET A 315 -0.44 17.53 -3.59
C MET A 315 0.00 18.08 -2.22
N TYR A 316 1.26 18.46 -2.05
CA TYR A 316 1.82 18.82 -0.75
C TYR A 316 2.45 20.23 -0.68
N GLY A 317 2.52 20.96 -1.79
CA GLY A 317 3.18 22.27 -1.83
C GLY A 317 4.68 22.23 -1.57
N ALA A 318 5.30 21.05 -1.65
CA ALA A 318 6.71 20.83 -1.31
C ALA A 318 7.45 20.13 -2.45
N GLN A 319 8.70 20.52 -2.69
CA GLN A 319 9.58 19.75 -3.57
C GLN A 319 10.17 18.56 -2.82
N VAL A 320 10.29 17.43 -3.50
CA VAL A 320 11.01 16.27 -2.97
C VAL A 320 12.49 16.44 -3.29
N HIS A 321 13.30 16.58 -2.26
CA HIS A 321 14.74 16.43 -2.38
C HIS A 321 15.12 14.99 -2.06
N LEU A 322 15.25 14.18 -3.10
CA LEU A 322 15.80 12.85 -2.93
C LEU A 322 17.30 12.97 -2.63
N PRO A 323 17.81 12.29 -1.59
CA PRO A 323 19.24 12.30 -1.33
C PRO A 323 19.96 11.76 -2.58
N LEU A 324 20.89 12.57 -3.10
CA LEU A 324 21.90 12.10 -4.05
C LEU A 324 22.73 11.05 -3.31
N VAL A 325 22.37 9.78 -3.41
CA VAL A 325 23.32 8.72 -3.07
C VAL A 325 24.36 8.76 -4.17
N LEU A 326 25.49 9.39 -3.85
CA LEU A 326 26.73 9.34 -4.60
C LEU A 326 26.95 7.89 -5.03
N LYS A 327 27.25 7.67 -6.31
CA LYS A 327 27.81 6.41 -6.80
C LYS A 327 28.90 5.97 -5.83
N GLY A 328 28.61 4.97 -5.02
CA GLY A 328 29.47 4.50 -3.93
C GLY A 328 29.77 3.03 -4.15
N HIS A 329 30.82 2.82 -4.94
CA HIS A 329 31.63 1.60 -5.15
C HIS A 329 31.04 0.45 -5.96
#